data_AF-A0A7G7UHW9-F1
#
_entry.id   AF-A0A7G7UHW9-F1
#
_cell.length_a   1.000
_cell.length_b   1.000
_cell.length_c   1.000
_cell.angle_alpha   90.00
_cell.angle_beta   90.00
_cell.angle_gamma   90.00
#
_symmetry.space_group_name_H-M   'P 1'
#
loop_
_entity.id
_entity.type
_entity.pdbx_description
1 polymer ?
#
loop_
_entity_poly.entity_id
_entity_poly.type
_entity_poly.pdbx_seq_one_letter_code
_entity_poly.pdbx_strand_id
1 'polypeptide(L)'
;MKRFRWALVLAVLLVFGCTEIVQAADDSVQTEEHTETPEQLAEKTAESLETDKIGEFWNDIMTEYGGLLPESQKGSLLEFINGDKSFSPQEWLKALFSYLFHEVLANGKLLGTLILLTIFCVILQLLQNAFQQSTVSKVAYAIVYMVLIILALNSFHVAINYATEAIQTMTSFILALIPLLLALLASSGGAVSAAFFHPVILFLMNTSGLLIQNIVMPLIFLSAILSIVSTMTEQYKVTQLSNLLRNIAIGALAVFLTVFLGVISVQGASAAVTDGITLRTAKFITGNFIPVLGRMFTDATDTVISASLLLKNTVGILGVAILICIAAFPAIKVLSLAFIYKLAAAILQPLGGGPVITCLDVISKSVIYIFAALAIVSLMFFLSLTVIITAGNLTMMMK
;
A
#
# COMPACT_ATOMS: atom_id res chain seq x y z
N MET A 1 -8.53 30.34 0.50
CA MET A 1 -9.37 29.15 0.80
C MET A 1 -10.48 28.88 -0.22
N LYS A 2 -11.30 29.85 -0.68
CA LYS A 2 -12.34 29.59 -1.69
C LYS A 2 -11.79 29.04 -3.02
N ARG A 3 -10.68 29.61 -3.53
CA ARG A 3 -10.06 29.18 -4.81
C ARG A 3 -9.52 27.74 -4.81
N PHE A 4 -9.06 27.23 -3.67
CA PHE A 4 -8.59 25.85 -3.54
C PHE A 4 -9.74 24.83 -3.56
N ARG A 5 -10.90 25.21 -2.99
CA ARG A 5 -12.13 24.40 -3.05
C ARG A 5 -12.65 24.26 -4.48
N TRP A 6 -12.59 25.34 -5.27
CA TRP A 6 -12.97 25.31 -6.69
C TRP A 6 -12.01 24.47 -7.52
N ALA A 7 -10.70 24.51 -7.25
CA ALA A 7 -9.72 23.67 -7.93
C ALA A 7 -9.94 22.16 -7.65
N LEU A 8 -10.31 21.81 -6.41
CA LEU A 8 -10.59 20.42 -6.04
C LEU A 8 -11.91 19.91 -6.65
N VAL A 9 -12.93 20.77 -6.75
CA VAL A 9 -14.18 20.46 -7.47
C VAL A 9 -13.95 20.33 -8.97
N LEU A 10 -13.11 21.17 -9.57
CA LEU A 10 -12.72 21.08 -10.99
C LEU A 10 -11.91 19.81 -11.29
N ALA A 11 -11.01 19.42 -10.39
CA ALA A 11 -10.25 18.16 -10.52
C ALA A 11 -11.17 16.94 -10.43
N VAL A 12 -12.16 16.95 -9.52
CA VAL A 12 -13.17 15.89 -9.42
C VAL A 12 -14.07 15.87 -10.67
N LEU A 13 -14.48 17.03 -11.20
CA LEU A 13 -15.27 17.12 -12.43
C LEU A 13 -14.50 16.69 -13.69
N LEU A 14 -13.21 16.99 -13.78
CA LEU A 14 -12.35 16.54 -14.88
C LEU A 14 -12.11 15.03 -14.86
N VAL A 15 -12.07 14.43 -13.66
CA VAL A 15 -11.98 12.96 -13.50
C VAL A 15 -13.33 12.28 -13.81
N PHE A 16 -14.46 12.91 -13.50
CA PHE A 16 -15.80 12.40 -13.85
C PHE A 16 -16.20 12.63 -15.32
N GLY A 17 -15.59 13.60 -16.01
CA GLY A 17 -15.93 13.95 -17.39
C GLY A 17 -15.32 13.04 -18.46
N CYS A 18 -14.43 12.12 -18.07
CA CYS A 18 -13.78 11.17 -18.98
C CYS A 18 -14.35 9.77 -18.76
N THR A 19 -15.64 9.58 -19.01
CA THR A 19 -16.20 8.25 -19.23
C THR A 19 -16.34 8.03 -20.73
N GLU A 20 -15.60 7.07 -21.28
CA GLU A 20 -15.94 6.55 -22.59
C GLU A 20 -17.36 5.98 -22.50
N ILE A 21 -18.27 6.53 -23.29
CA ILE A 21 -19.61 6.02 -23.47
C ILE A 21 -19.47 4.73 -24.26
N VAL A 22 -19.36 3.60 -23.56
CA VAL A 22 -19.53 2.29 -24.17
C VAL A 22 -21.02 2.14 -24.50
N GLN A 23 -21.36 2.33 -25.78
CA GLN A 23 -22.65 1.98 -26.33
C GLN A 23 -22.80 0.45 -26.29
N ALA A 24 -23.73 -0.06 -25.48
CA ALA A 24 -24.23 -1.41 -25.65
C ALA A 24 -25.10 -1.44 -26.92
N ALA A 25 -24.73 -2.30 -27.87
CA ALA A 25 -25.50 -2.57 -29.08
C ALA A 25 -26.77 -3.37 -28.70
N ASP A 26 -27.90 -2.91 -29.20
CA ASP A 26 -29.22 -3.51 -29.02
C ASP A 26 -29.37 -4.60 -30.09
N ASP A 27 -29.01 -5.85 -29.74
CA ASP A 27 -29.32 -7.01 -30.57
C ASP A 27 -30.48 -7.78 -29.94
N SER A 28 -31.65 -7.60 -30.54
CA SER A 28 -32.87 -8.32 -30.23
C SER A 28 -32.73 -9.81 -30.57
N VAL A 29 -32.50 -10.64 -29.55
CA VAL A 29 -32.67 -12.10 -29.65
C VAL A 29 -33.77 -12.52 -28.68
N GLN A 30 -34.90 -12.94 -29.25
CA GLN A 30 -35.99 -13.60 -28.56
C GLN A 30 -35.45 -14.82 -27.79
N THR A 31 -35.66 -14.87 -26.47
CA THR A 31 -35.40 -16.07 -25.68
C THR A 31 -36.58 -16.35 -24.78
N GLU A 32 -37.04 -17.60 -24.86
CA GLU A 32 -38.15 -18.21 -24.14
C GLU A 32 -37.97 -18.11 -22.61
N GLU A 33 -39.10 -18.03 -21.92
CA GLU A 33 -39.20 -17.97 -20.45
C GLU A 33 -38.57 -19.21 -19.80
N HIS A 34 -37.34 -19.07 -19.29
CA HIS A 34 -36.85 -19.87 -18.17
C HIS A 34 -36.54 -18.94 -17.00
N THR A 35 -37.47 -18.90 -16.05
CA THR A 35 -37.36 -18.17 -14.78
C THR A 35 -36.38 -18.89 -13.86
N GLU A 36 -35.08 -18.73 -14.07
CA GLU A 36 -34.08 -19.10 -13.06
C GLU A 36 -34.17 -18.10 -11.89
N THR A 37 -34.36 -18.59 -10.66
CA THR A 37 -34.43 -17.72 -9.48
C THR A 37 -33.05 -17.13 -9.15
N PRO A 38 -32.97 -15.92 -8.55
CA PRO A 38 -31.71 -15.34 -8.07
C PRO A 38 -30.93 -16.28 -7.14
N GLU A 39 -31.63 -17.16 -6.43
CA GLU A 39 -31.06 -18.23 -5.60
C GLU A 39 -30.33 -19.30 -6.43
N GLN A 40 -30.88 -19.73 -7.58
CA GLN A 40 -30.24 -20.70 -8.47
C GLN A 40 -29.00 -20.13 -9.17
N LEU A 41 -29.00 -18.82 -9.47
CA LEU A 41 -27.82 -18.09 -9.95
C LEU A 41 -26.76 -17.93 -8.85
N ALA A 42 -27.15 -17.64 -7.61
CA ALA A 42 -26.24 -17.54 -6.48
C ALA A 42 -25.64 -18.90 -6.09
N GLU A 43 -26.40 -19.99 -6.22
CA GLU A 43 -25.98 -21.36 -5.90
C GLU A 43 -25.07 -21.96 -6.99
N LYS A 44 -25.42 -21.80 -8.28
CA LYS A 44 -24.49 -22.13 -9.39
C LYS A 44 -23.21 -21.30 -9.33
N THR A 45 -23.30 -20.03 -8.94
CA THR A 45 -22.13 -19.17 -8.78
C THR A 45 -21.34 -19.63 -7.55
N ALA A 46 -21.94 -19.85 -6.38
CA ALA A 46 -21.23 -20.35 -5.19
C ALA A 46 -20.56 -21.73 -5.36
N GLU A 47 -21.17 -22.67 -6.10
CA GLU A 47 -20.57 -23.98 -6.42
C GLU A 47 -19.51 -23.91 -7.53
N SER A 48 -19.52 -22.87 -8.38
CA SER A 48 -18.48 -22.62 -9.40
C SER A 48 -17.48 -21.51 -9.02
N LEU A 49 -17.68 -20.84 -7.89
CA LEU A 49 -16.91 -19.70 -7.41
C LEU A 49 -15.60 -20.18 -6.82
N GLU A 50 -14.57 -20.20 -7.68
CA GLU A 50 -13.21 -19.66 -7.49
C GLU A 50 -12.60 -19.63 -6.06
N THR A 51 -12.91 -20.60 -5.18
CA THR A 51 -12.08 -20.94 -4.03
C THR A 51 -10.66 -21.27 -4.48
N ASP A 52 -10.50 -21.73 -5.72
CA ASP A 52 -9.21 -21.91 -6.39
C ASP A 52 -8.43 -20.59 -6.54
N LYS A 53 -9.04 -19.47 -6.98
CA LYS A 53 -8.28 -18.22 -7.18
C LYS A 53 -7.86 -17.56 -5.88
N ILE A 54 -8.69 -17.61 -4.83
CA ILE A 54 -8.29 -17.13 -3.49
C ILE A 54 -7.23 -18.07 -2.90
N GLY A 55 -7.37 -19.37 -3.18
CA GLY A 55 -6.37 -20.40 -2.92
C GLY A 55 -5.03 -20.10 -3.58
N GLU A 56 -5.01 -19.63 -4.83
CA GLU A 56 -3.80 -19.23 -5.56
C GLU A 56 -3.04 -18.12 -4.83
N PHE A 57 -3.71 -17.05 -4.38
CA PHE A 57 -3.02 -15.99 -3.60
C PHE A 57 -2.41 -16.53 -2.30
N TRP A 58 -3.08 -17.45 -1.61
CA TRP A 58 -2.52 -18.09 -0.41
C TRP A 58 -1.35 -19.01 -0.76
N ASN A 59 -1.46 -19.77 -1.85
CA ASN A 59 -0.41 -20.66 -2.32
C ASN A 59 0.82 -19.88 -2.79
N ASP A 60 0.64 -18.73 -3.43
CA ASP A 60 1.72 -17.82 -3.80
C ASP A 60 2.44 -17.31 -2.54
N ILE A 61 1.69 -16.89 -1.53
CA ILE A 61 2.26 -16.49 -0.23
C ILE A 61 3.01 -17.64 0.43
N MET A 62 2.47 -18.86 0.40
CA MET A 62 3.13 -20.04 0.96
C MET A 62 4.37 -20.45 0.17
N THR A 63 4.34 -20.30 -1.15
CA THR A 63 5.46 -20.66 -2.02
C THR A 63 6.59 -19.65 -1.88
N GLU A 64 6.27 -18.36 -1.85
CA GLU A 64 7.28 -17.30 -1.74
C GLU A 64 7.77 -17.11 -0.29
N TYR A 65 6.88 -17.20 0.70
CA TYR A 65 7.18 -16.85 2.09
C TYR A 65 6.97 -17.99 3.11
N GLY A 66 6.52 -19.18 2.70
CA GLY A 66 6.15 -20.26 3.63
C GLY A 66 7.27 -20.75 4.55
N GLY A 67 8.54 -20.62 4.14
CA GLY A 67 9.69 -20.92 5.00
C GLY A 67 9.84 -19.98 6.20
N LEU A 68 9.22 -18.80 6.13
CA LEU A 68 9.35 -17.69 7.07
C LEU A 68 8.09 -17.49 7.94
N LEU A 69 7.02 -18.21 7.61
CA LEU A 69 5.76 -18.19 8.37
C LEU A 69 5.86 -19.03 9.65
N PRO A 70 5.12 -18.68 10.72
CA PRO A 70 5.05 -19.48 11.94
C PRO A 70 4.64 -20.92 11.62
N GLU A 71 5.22 -21.92 12.29
CA GLU A 71 4.89 -23.33 12.04
C GLU A 71 3.42 -23.66 12.31
N SER A 72 2.80 -23.00 13.29
CA SER A 72 1.36 -23.10 13.57
C SER A 72 0.49 -22.61 12.41
N GLN A 73 1.07 -21.85 11.47
CA GLN A 73 0.40 -21.19 10.34
C GLN A 73 0.75 -21.82 8.98
N LYS A 74 1.59 -22.86 8.95
CA LYS A 74 1.90 -23.62 7.72
C LYS A 74 0.77 -24.63 7.48
N GLY A 75 -0.07 -24.42 6.48
CA GLY A 75 -1.20 -25.29 6.18
C GLY A 75 -2.01 -24.82 4.97
N SER A 76 -2.88 -25.69 4.46
CA SER A 76 -3.83 -25.32 3.41
C SER A 76 -4.85 -24.32 3.96
N LEU A 77 -5.32 -23.39 3.11
CA LEU A 77 -6.36 -22.41 3.44
C LEU A 77 -7.60 -23.08 4.07
N LEU A 78 -7.91 -24.31 3.66
CA LEU A 78 -9.01 -25.13 4.17
C LEU A 78 -8.84 -25.55 5.65
N GLU A 79 -7.61 -25.79 6.12
CA GLU A 79 -7.35 -26.14 7.53
C GLU A 79 -7.60 -24.94 8.46
N PHE A 80 -7.36 -23.71 7.97
CA PHE A 80 -7.69 -22.49 8.71
C PHE A 80 -9.19 -22.21 8.70
N ILE A 81 -9.89 -22.53 7.61
CA ILE A 81 -11.36 -22.43 7.52
C ILE A 81 -12.04 -23.37 8.53
N ASN A 82 -11.52 -24.59 8.67
CA ASN A 82 -12.08 -25.61 9.57
C ASN A 82 -11.81 -25.34 11.06
N GLY A 83 -10.96 -24.35 11.38
CA GLY A 83 -10.69 -23.93 12.76
C GLY A 83 -9.67 -24.78 13.51
N ASP A 84 -8.97 -25.68 12.82
CA ASP A 84 -7.96 -26.57 13.43
C ASP A 84 -6.68 -25.81 13.85
N LYS A 85 -6.48 -24.58 13.36
CA LYS A 85 -5.32 -23.73 13.65
C LYS A 85 -5.75 -22.33 14.12
N SER A 86 -5.15 -21.85 15.22
CA SER A 86 -5.42 -20.52 15.78
C SER A 86 -4.36 -19.50 15.35
N PHE A 87 -4.79 -18.31 14.91
CA PHE A 87 -3.89 -17.18 14.65
C PHE A 87 -3.31 -16.62 15.96
N SER A 88 -1.99 -16.72 16.15
CA SER A 88 -1.28 -16.12 17.29
C SER A 88 -0.57 -14.82 16.88
N PRO A 89 -1.02 -13.64 17.34
CA PRO A 89 -0.39 -12.36 17.00
C PRO A 89 1.09 -12.28 17.42
N GLN A 90 1.45 -12.93 18.52
CA GLN A 90 2.82 -12.94 19.04
C GLN A 90 3.77 -13.70 18.11
N GLU A 91 3.33 -14.85 17.59
CA GLU A 91 4.12 -15.65 16.64
C GLU A 91 4.29 -14.93 15.32
N TRP A 92 3.24 -14.25 14.84
CA TRP A 92 3.31 -13.42 13.65
C TRP A 92 4.29 -12.26 13.81
N LEU A 93 4.27 -11.55 14.94
CA LEU A 93 5.24 -10.48 15.19
C LEU A 93 6.68 -11.01 15.21
N LYS A 94 6.91 -12.18 15.81
CA LYS A 94 8.22 -12.85 15.80
C LYS A 94 8.65 -13.26 14.38
N ALA A 95 7.75 -13.82 13.59
CA ALA A 95 8.01 -14.18 12.19
C ALA A 95 8.34 -12.95 11.34
N LEU A 96 7.59 -11.86 11.52
CA LEU A 96 7.80 -10.59 10.83
C LEU A 96 9.18 -10.00 11.14
N PHE A 97 9.56 -10.03 12.41
CA PHE A 97 10.87 -9.56 12.85
C PHE A 97 11.98 -10.47 12.32
N SER A 98 11.81 -11.79 12.37
CA SER A 98 12.75 -12.75 11.79
C SER A 98 12.93 -12.53 10.28
N TYR A 99 11.84 -12.25 9.57
CA TYR A 99 11.87 -11.95 8.15
C TYR A 99 12.58 -10.63 7.84
N LEU A 100 12.38 -9.58 8.65
CA LEU A 100 13.14 -8.33 8.53
C LEU A 100 14.65 -8.59 8.65
N PHE A 101 15.09 -9.39 9.63
CA PHE A 101 16.50 -9.75 9.78
C PHE A 101 17.01 -10.59 8.61
N HIS A 102 16.19 -11.53 8.13
CA HIS A 102 16.51 -12.32 6.95
C HIS A 102 16.73 -11.42 5.72
N GLU A 103 15.85 -10.47 5.48
CA GLU A 103 15.96 -9.51 4.38
C GLU A 103 17.20 -8.60 4.52
N VAL A 104 17.50 -8.13 5.72
CA VAL A 104 18.71 -7.33 5.96
C VAL A 104 19.97 -8.16 5.69
N LEU A 105 19.99 -9.43 6.10
CA LEU A 105 21.11 -10.33 5.89
C LEU A 105 21.26 -10.76 4.43
N ALA A 106 20.15 -11.04 3.75
CA ALA A 106 20.10 -11.36 2.32
C ALA A 106 20.64 -10.20 1.47
N ASN A 107 20.34 -8.96 1.88
CA ASN A 107 20.87 -7.75 1.27
C ASN A 107 22.22 -7.31 1.91
N GLY A 108 22.88 -8.17 2.68
CA GLY A 108 24.18 -7.87 3.30
C GLY A 108 25.28 -7.59 2.26
N LYS A 109 25.19 -8.17 1.07
CA LYS A 109 26.07 -7.84 -0.07
C LYS A 109 25.94 -6.38 -0.49
N LEU A 110 24.72 -5.84 -0.53
CA LEU A 110 24.47 -4.43 -0.82
C LEU A 110 25.12 -3.56 0.26
N LEU A 111 24.85 -3.86 1.54
CA LEU A 111 25.43 -3.13 2.68
C LEU A 111 26.97 -3.10 2.63
N GLY A 112 27.60 -4.26 2.45
CA GLY A 112 29.06 -4.38 2.36
C GLY A 112 29.63 -3.61 1.16
N THR A 113 28.95 -3.65 0.01
CA THR A 113 29.34 -2.90 -1.19
C THR A 113 29.27 -1.39 -0.95
N LEU A 114 28.20 -0.89 -0.32
CA LEU A 114 28.05 0.53 0.02
C LEU A 114 29.13 1.00 0.99
N ILE A 115 29.44 0.19 2.01
CA ILE A 115 30.51 0.49 2.97
C ILE A 115 31.86 0.57 2.27
N LEU A 116 32.21 -0.46 1.49
CA LEU A 116 33.48 -0.53 0.78
C LEU A 116 33.65 0.67 -0.17
N LEU A 117 32.67 0.94 -1.03
CA LEU A 117 32.73 2.07 -1.98
C LEU A 117 32.84 3.41 -1.25
N THR A 118 32.13 3.59 -0.14
CA THR A 118 32.22 4.83 0.62
C THR A 118 33.61 5.02 1.23
N ILE A 119 34.20 3.96 1.78
CA ILE A 119 35.59 4.00 2.28
C ILE A 119 36.56 4.37 1.15
N PHE A 120 36.41 3.77 -0.04
CA PHE A 120 37.19 4.16 -1.22
C PHE A 120 37.01 5.64 -1.57
N CYS A 121 35.79 6.15 -1.60
CA CYS A 121 35.53 7.57 -1.82
C CYS A 121 36.23 8.46 -0.79
N VAL A 122 36.17 8.11 0.49
CA VAL A 122 36.82 8.88 1.57
C VAL A 122 38.34 8.87 1.41
N ILE A 123 38.95 7.72 1.08
CA ILE A 123 40.39 7.62 0.82
C ILE A 123 40.80 8.49 -0.37
N LEU A 124 40.03 8.46 -1.47
CA LEU A 124 40.28 9.29 -2.64
C LEU A 124 40.13 10.78 -2.33
N GLN A 125 39.18 11.15 -1.48
CA GLN A 125 39.00 12.53 -1.02
C GLN A 125 40.19 13.00 -0.18
N LEU A 126 40.74 12.16 0.68
CA LEU A 126 41.95 12.47 1.45
C LEU A 126 43.17 12.65 0.55
N LEU A 127 43.34 11.80 -0.47
CA LEU A 127 44.41 11.92 -1.47
C LEU A 127 44.26 13.22 -2.27
N GLN A 128 43.05 13.51 -2.75
CA GLN A 128 42.73 14.75 -3.44
C GLN A 128 43.12 15.98 -2.61
N ASN A 129 42.88 15.96 -1.29
CA ASN A 129 43.27 17.05 -0.40
C ASN A 129 44.79 17.13 -0.18
N ALA A 130 45.46 15.99 -0.03
CA ALA A 130 46.91 15.92 0.19
C ALA A 130 47.73 16.39 -1.03
N PHE A 131 47.23 16.15 -2.24
CA PHE A 131 47.91 16.48 -3.50
C PHE A 131 47.39 17.77 -4.18
N GLN A 132 46.87 18.73 -3.39
CA GLN A 132 46.32 20.00 -3.90
C GLN A 132 45.38 19.81 -5.10
N GLN A 133 44.41 18.91 -4.98
CA GLN A 133 43.27 18.84 -5.89
C GLN A 133 43.62 18.42 -7.33
N SER A 134 44.60 17.51 -7.49
CA SER A 134 44.98 16.98 -8.81
C SER A 134 43.78 16.45 -9.59
N THR A 135 43.68 16.82 -10.86
CA THR A 135 42.53 16.49 -11.73
C THR A 135 42.24 14.99 -11.76
N VAL A 136 43.28 14.15 -11.73
CA VAL A 136 43.16 12.68 -11.72
C VAL A 136 42.38 12.18 -10.50
N SER A 137 42.70 12.69 -9.30
CA SER A 137 42.05 12.25 -8.05
C SER A 137 40.58 12.68 -7.99
N LYS A 138 40.27 13.88 -8.50
CA LYS A 138 38.88 14.37 -8.63
C LYS A 138 38.05 13.48 -9.56
N VAL A 139 38.61 13.12 -10.71
CA VAL A 139 37.93 12.27 -11.70
C VAL A 139 37.71 10.87 -11.10
N ALA A 140 38.72 10.30 -10.44
CA ALA A 140 38.58 9.01 -9.76
C ALA A 140 37.48 9.02 -8.69
N TYR A 141 37.47 10.05 -7.82
CA TYR A 141 36.40 10.23 -6.82
C TYR A 141 35.02 10.30 -7.47
N ALA A 142 34.87 11.09 -8.54
CA ALA A 142 33.60 11.25 -9.24
C ALA A 142 33.09 9.94 -9.83
N ILE A 143 33.96 9.11 -10.41
CA ILE A 143 33.59 7.80 -10.98
C ILE A 143 33.08 6.87 -9.87
N VAL A 144 33.81 6.72 -8.77
CA VAL A 144 33.40 5.83 -7.66
C VAL A 144 32.09 6.32 -7.03
N TYR A 145 31.95 7.63 -6.86
CA TYR A 145 30.71 8.22 -6.36
C TYR A 145 29.53 7.97 -7.32
N MET A 146 29.74 8.05 -8.63
CA MET A 146 28.71 7.77 -9.63
C MET A 146 28.25 6.30 -9.60
N VAL A 147 29.16 5.35 -9.41
CA VAL A 147 28.80 3.93 -9.22
C VAL A 147 27.92 3.76 -7.97
N LEU A 148 28.24 4.48 -6.90
CA LEU A 148 27.47 4.47 -5.66
C LEU A 148 26.06 5.04 -5.87
N ILE A 149 25.93 6.13 -6.64
CA ILE A 149 24.65 6.71 -7.02
C ILE A 149 23.82 5.73 -7.87
N ILE A 150 24.44 5.06 -8.84
CA ILE A 150 23.74 4.07 -9.68
C ILE A 150 23.19 2.93 -8.81
N LEU A 151 24.00 2.41 -7.88
CA LEU A 151 23.58 1.37 -6.95
C LEU A 151 22.43 1.84 -6.05
N ALA A 152 22.54 3.07 -5.54
CA ALA A 152 21.49 3.74 -4.76
C ALA A 152 20.17 3.89 -5.53
N LEU A 153 20.21 4.38 -6.77
CA LEU A 153 19.04 4.55 -7.61
C LEU A 153 18.40 3.21 -8.00
N ASN A 154 19.21 2.18 -8.24
CA ASN A 154 18.69 0.84 -8.51
C ASN A 154 17.95 0.25 -7.30
N SER A 155 18.55 0.29 -6.11
CA SER A 155 17.86 -0.14 -4.88
C SER A 155 16.58 0.65 -4.62
N PHE A 156 16.59 1.95 -4.93
CA PHE A 156 15.41 2.78 -4.81
C PHE A 156 14.31 2.39 -5.81
N HIS A 157 14.67 2.10 -7.06
CA HIS A 157 13.74 1.56 -8.06
C HIS A 157 13.16 0.21 -7.65
N VAL A 158 13.98 -0.69 -7.11
CA VAL A 158 13.54 -1.97 -6.54
C VAL A 158 12.50 -1.75 -5.43
N ALA A 159 12.70 -0.76 -4.55
CA ALA A 159 11.73 -0.42 -3.51
C ALA A 159 10.39 0.08 -4.10
N ILE A 160 10.42 0.90 -5.15
CA ILE A 160 9.20 1.33 -5.86
C ILE A 160 8.45 0.13 -6.45
N ASN A 161 9.19 -0.79 -7.06
CA ASN A 161 8.60 -1.99 -7.66
C ASN A 161 7.92 -2.86 -6.60
N TYR A 162 8.58 -3.15 -5.49
CA TYR A 162 7.96 -3.90 -4.38
C TYR A 162 6.65 -3.27 -3.90
N ALA A 163 6.62 -1.95 -3.75
CA ALA A 163 5.40 -1.26 -3.34
C ALA A 163 4.32 -1.29 -4.43
N THR A 164 4.68 -1.07 -5.69
CA THR A 164 3.73 -1.02 -6.81
C THR A 164 3.13 -2.39 -7.11
N GLU A 165 3.96 -3.45 -7.12
CA GLU A 165 3.53 -4.83 -7.26
C GLU A 165 2.59 -5.22 -6.12
N ALA A 166 2.92 -4.88 -4.86
CA ALA A 166 2.04 -5.15 -3.73
C ALA A 166 0.66 -4.51 -3.90
N ILE A 167 0.59 -3.27 -4.37
CA ILE A 167 -0.67 -2.55 -4.61
C ILE A 167 -1.46 -3.21 -5.75
N GLN A 168 -0.80 -3.66 -6.81
CA GLN A 168 -1.43 -4.39 -7.91
C GLN A 168 -1.97 -5.75 -7.46
N THR A 169 -1.20 -6.49 -6.66
CA THR A 169 -1.63 -7.76 -6.07
C THR A 169 -2.82 -7.56 -5.14
N MET A 170 -2.83 -6.52 -4.29
CA MET A 170 -3.99 -6.20 -3.46
C MET A 170 -5.23 -5.83 -4.29
N THR A 171 -5.05 -5.10 -5.39
CA THR A 171 -6.13 -4.77 -6.34
C THR A 171 -6.71 -6.03 -6.96
N SER A 172 -5.86 -6.90 -7.47
CA SER A 172 -6.25 -8.16 -8.10
C SER A 172 -6.92 -9.10 -7.09
N PHE A 173 -6.38 -9.18 -5.88
CA PHE A 173 -6.94 -9.97 -4.79
C PHE A 173 -8.37 -9.54 -4.44
N ILE A 174 -8.60 -8.23 -4.29
CA ILE A 174 -9.94 -7.75 -3.99
C ILE A 174 -10.88 -7.95 -5.17
N LEU A 175 -10.44 -7.73 -6.40
CA LEU A 175 -11.25 -8.03 -7.58
C LEU A 175 -11.67 -9.51 -7.64
N ALA A 176 -10.79 -10.43 -7.27
CA ALA A 176 -11.10 -11.86 -7.17
C ALA A 176 -12.01 -12.20 -5.98
N LEU A 177 -11.96 -11.43 -4.90
CA LEU A 177 -12.78 -11.65 -3.71
C LEU A 177 -14.22 -11.12 -3.85
N ILE A 178 -14.46 -10.15 -4.73
CA ILE A 178 -15.78 -9.53 -4.96
C ILE A 178 -16.88 -10.55 -5.29
N PRO A 179 -16.73 -11.44 -6.28
CA PRO A 179 -17.81 -12.36 -6.66
C PRO A 179 -18.19 -13.29 -5.50
N LEU A 180 -17.19 -13.72 -4.71
CA LEU A 180 -17.43 -14.52 -3.51
C LEU A 180 -18.21 -13.73 -2.46
N LEU A 181 -17.84 -12.48 -2.19
CA LEU A 181 -18.55 -11.63 -1.24
C LEU A 181 -19.98 -11.34 -1.70
N LEU A 182 -20.21 -11.18 -3.02
CA LEU A 182 -21.53 -11.01 -3.62
C LEU A 182 -22.42 -12.26 -3.50
N ALA A 183 -21.87 -13.45 -3.73
CA ALA A 183 -22.63 -14.69 -3.56
C ALA A 183 -23.02 -14.94 -2.10
N LEU A 184 -22.12 -14.64 -1.15
CA LEU A 184 -22.42 -14.70 0.28
C LEU A 184 -23.48 -13.66 0.70
N LEU A 185 -23.48 -12.48 0.08
CA LEU A 185 -24.50 -11.44 0.26
C LEU A 185 -25.86 -11.88 -0.29
N ALA A 186 -25.88 -12.53 -1.47
CA ALA A 186 -27.10 -13.01 -2.11
C ALA A 186 -27.74 -14.15 -1.30
N SER A 187 -26.94 -15.12 -0.85
CA SER A 187 -27.43 -16.27 -0.07
C SER A 187 -27.93 -15.89 1.34
N SER A 188 -27.44 -14.77 1.89
CA SER A 188 -27.90 -14.24 3.18
C SER A 188 -29.16 -13.36 3.10
N GLY A 189 -29.75 -13.18 1.91
CA GLY A 189 -30.99 -12.43 1.69
C GLY A 189 -30.81 -10.92 1.53
N GLY A 190 -29.59 -10.44 1.27
CA GLY A 190 -29.18 -9.03 1.32
C GLY A 190 -29.21 -8.29 0.00
N ALA A 191 -30.19 -8.60 -0.86
CA ALA A 191 -30.26 -8.11 -2.23
C ALA A 191 -30.28 -6.57 -2.34
N VAL A 192 -30.78 -5.85 -1.32
CA VAL A 192 -30.93 -4.38 -1.35
C VAL A 192 -29.66 -3.64 -0.90
N SER A 193 -28.84 -4.22 -0.02
CA SER A 193 -27.59 -3.59 0.46
C SER A 193 -26.41 -3.84 -0.49
N ALA A 194 -26.41 -4.98 -1.21
CA ALA A 194 -25.35 -5.35 -2.15
C ALA A 194 -25.26 -4.45 -3.40
N ALA A 195 -26.37 -3.83 -3.82
CA ALA A 195 -26.47 -3.14 -5.11
C ALA A 195 -25.83 -1.74 -5.16
N PHE A 196 -25.66 -1.05 -4.03
CA PHE A 196 -25.18 0.35 -4.00
C PHE A 196 -23.74 0.54 -3.49
N PHE A 197 -23.22 -0.40 -2.69
CA PHE A 197 -21.88 -0.28 -2.08
C PHE A 197 -20.73 -0.64 -3.03
N HIS A 198 -21.00 -1.42 -4.08
CA HIS A 198 -19.97 -1.99 -4.93
C HIS A 198 -19.20 -0.97 -5.78
N PRO A 199 -19.85 -0.09 -6.57
CA PRO A 199 -19.13 0.69 -7.57
C PRO A 199 -18.21 1.76 -6.97
N VAL A 200 -18.63 2.41 -5.88
CA VAL A 200 -17.88 3.53 -5.31
C VAL A 200 -16.65 3.06 -4.55
N ILE A 201 -16.75 1.98 -3.76
CA ILE A 201 -15.60 1.42 -3.06
C ILE A 201 -14.58 0.92 -4.09
N LEU A 202 -15.02 0.17 -5.11
CA LEU A 202 -14.14 -0.30 -6.17
C LEU A 202 -13.49 0.83 -6.95
N PHE A 203 -14.26 1.88 -7.26
CA PHE A 203 -13.74 3.09 -7.88
C PHE A 203 -12.64 3.73 -7.02
N LEU A 204 -12.86 3.89 -5.72
CA LEU A 204 -11.88 4.46 -4.80
C LEU A 204 -10.62 3.61 -4.71
N MET A 205 -10.75 2.28 -4.66
CA MET A 205 -9.61 1.37 -4.60
C MET A 205 -8.78 1.40 -5.88
N ASN A 206 -9.43 1.31 -7.05
CA ASN A 206 -8.76 1.39 -8.33
C ASN A 206 -8.09 2.77 -8.52
N THR A 207 -8.81 3.85 -8.19
CA THR A 207 -8.27 5.21 -8.21
C THR A 207 -7.07 5.35 -7.28
N SER A 208 -7.08 4.70 -6.10
CA SER A 208 -5.94 4.71 -5.19
C SER A 208 -4.71 4.09 -5.86
N GLY A 209 -4.87 2.91 -6.48
CA GLY A 209 -3.81 2.23 -7.23
C GLY A 209 -3.22 3.10 -8.33
N LEU A 210 -4.09 3.68 -9.16
CA LEU A 210 -3.68 4.58 -10.25
C LEU A 210 -2.99 5.85 -9.74
N LEU A 211 -3.51 6.47 -8.69
CA LEU A 211 -2.91 7.66 -8.07
C LEU A 211 -1.50 7.37 -7.57
N ILE A 212 -1.27 6.20 -6.99
CA ILE A 212 0.06 5.86 -6.49
C ILE A 212 1.02 5.58 -7.64
N GLN A 213 0.60 4.72 -8.57
CA GLN A 213 1.44 4.27 -9.68
C GLN A 213 1.82 5.41 -10.62
N ASN A 214 0.86 6.31 -10.93
CA ASN A 214 1.04 7.33 -11.96
C ASN A 214 1.41 8.71 -11.41
N ILE A 215 1.19 8.99 -10.12
CA ILE A 215 1.44 10.30 -9.53
C ILE A 215 2.44 10.19 -8.37
N VAL A 216 2.12 9.44 -7.32
CA VAL A 216 2.91 9.43 -6.07
C VAL A 216 4.29 8.82 -6.27
N MET A 217 4.39 7.62 -6.86
CA MET A 217 5.67 6.93 -7.08
C MET A 217 6.60 7.72 -8.02
N PRO A 218 6.15 8.23 -9.18
CA PRO A 218 6.98 9.06 -10.05
C PRO A 218 7.44 10.36 -9.37
N LEU A 219 6.60 11.03 -8.58
CA LEU A 219 6.98 12.23 -7.84
C LEU A 219 8.02 11.94 -6.76
N ILE A 220 7.85 10.84 -6.02
CA ILE A 220 8.83 10.38 -5.02
C ILE A 220 10.16 10.03 -5.69
N PHE A 221 10.13 9.38 -6.85
CA PHE A 221 11.32 9.08 -7.66
C PHE A 221 12.05 10.32 -8.15
N LEU A 222 11.32 11.26 -8.75
CA LEU A 222 11.89 12.53 -9.21
C LEU A 222 12.48 13.33 -8.04
N SER A 223 11.79 13.36 -6.90
CA SER A 223 12.32 13.95 -5.66
C SER A 223 13.61 13.28 -5.21
N ALA A 224 13.70 11.95 -5.24
CA ALA A 224 14.90 11.22 -4.84
C ALA A 224 16.09 11.58 -5.75
N ILE A 225 15.89 11.55 -7.07
CA ILE A 225 16.91 11.94 -8.06
C ILE A 225 17.38 13.38 -7.80
N LEU A 226 16.46 14.34 -7.69
CA LEU A 226 16.82 15.73 -7.45
C LEU A 226 17.58 15.90 -6.12
N SER A 227 17.18 15.17 -5.07
CA SER A 227 17.87 15.22 -3.79
C SER A 227 19.31 14.70 -3.91
N ILE A 228 19.52 13.62 -4.66
CA ILE A 228 20.86 13.06 -4.92
C ILE A 228 21.69 14.04 -5.77
N VAL A 229 21.14 14.58 -6.86
CA VAL A 229 21.82 15.58 -7.69
C VAL A 229 22.23 16.79 -6.85
N SER A 230 21.37 17.22 -5.91
CA SER A 230 21.69 18.29 -4.95
C SER A 230 22.85 17.94 -4.01
N THR A 231 23.14 16.65 -3.76
CA THR A 231 24.35 16.26 -3.02
C THR A 231 25.62 16.36 -3.85
N MET A 232 25.55 16.33 -5.18
CA MET A 232 26.71 16.38 -6.08
C MET A 232 27.29 17.78 -6.31
N THR A 233 26.51 18.83 -6.08
CA THR A 233 26.94 20.22 -6.28
C THR A 233 26.90 21.01 -4.99
N GLU A 234 27.90 21.84 -4.72
CA GLU A 234 27.89 22.74 -3.57
C GLU A 234 27.12 24.05 -3.85
N GLN A 235 27.04 24.46 -5.13
CA GLN A 235 26.55 25.78 -5.54
C GLN A 235 25.07 25.78 -5.95
N TYR A 236 24.64 24.79 -6.75
CA TYR A 236 23.31 24.77 -7.36
C TYR A 236 22.41 23.72 -6.72
N LYS A 237 21.98 23.97 -5.48
CA LYS A 237 21.13 23.04 -4.72
C LYS A 237 19.69 23.06 -5.24
N VAL A 238 19.16 21.89 -5.58
CA VAL A 238 17.73 21.68 -5.94
C VAL A 238 16.94 21.02 -4.80
N THR A 239 17.47 21.05 -3.57
CA THR A 239 16.87 20.41 -2.39
C THR A 239 15.46 20.92 -2.08
N GLN A 240 15.19 22.21 -2.31
CA GLN A 240 13.86 22.75 -2.05
C GLN A 240 12.82 22.25 -3.06
N LEU A 241 13.23 22.09 -4.32
CA LEU A 241 12.36 21.52 -5.34
C LEU A 241 12.09 20.04 -5.06
N SER A 242 13.12 19.27 -4.68
CA SER A 242 12.91 17.86 -4.31
C SER A 242 11.97 17.71 -3.11
N ASN A 243 12.17 18.52 -2.07
CA ASN A 243 11.27 18.55 -0.91
C ASN A 243 9.84 18.94 -1.30
N LEU A 244 9.66 19.91 -2.20
CA LEU A 244 8.34 20.32 -2.68
C LEU A 244 7.64 19.17 -3.41
N LEU A 245 8.30 18.51 -4.36
CA LEU A 245 7.73 17.37 -5.10
C LEU A 245 7.30 16.24 -4.17
N ARG A 246 8.14 15.92 -3.19
CA ARG A 246 7.82 14.92 -2.17
C ARG A 246 6.63 15.32 -1.31
N ASN A 247 6.59 16.57 -0.87
CA ASN A 247 5.47 17.08 -0.07
C ASN A 247 4.17 17.08 -0.88
N ILE A 248 4.24 17.36 -2.19
CA ILE A 248 3.09 17.21 -3.10
C ILE A 248 2.66 15.75 -3.19
N ALA A 249 3.60 14.80 -3.35
CA ALA A 249 3.28 13.38 -3.44
C ALA A 249 2.57 12.85 -2.18
N ILE A 250 3.15 13.10 -1.00
CA ILE A 250 2.58 12.66 0.28
C ILE A 250 1.32 13.46 0.61
N GLY A 251 1.28 14.75 0.28
CA GLY A 251 0.10 15.59 0.45
C GLY A 251 -1.08 15.12 -0.40
N ALA A 252 -0.84 14.74 -1.66
CA ALA A 252 -1.86 14.18 -2.54
C ALA A 252 -2.44 12.88 -1.94
N LEU A 253 -1.57 12.00 -1.44
CA LEU A 253 -1.99 10.75 -0.80
C LEU A 253 -2.79 10.99 0.50
N ALA A 254 -2.38 11.96 1.33
CA ALA A 254 -3.09 12.32 2.55
C ALA A 254 -4.48 12.96 2.25
N VAL A 255 -4.55 13.83 1.24
CA VAL A 255 -5.84 14.40 0.78
C VAL A 255 -6.74 13.27 0.27
N PHE A 256 -6.20 12.35 -0.54
CA PHE A 256 -6.96 11.22 -1.04
C PHE A 256 -7.45 10.31 0.09
N LEU A 257 -6.61 9.99 1.08
CA LEU A 257 -7.01 9.26 2.29
C LEU A 257 -8.14 9.95 3.06
N THR A 258 -8.11 11.28 3.14
CA THR A 258 -9.17 12.05 3.81
C THR A 258 -10.49 11.92 3.05
N VAL A 259 -10.46 12.05 1.72
CA VAL A 259 -11.64 11.85 0.87
C VAL A 259 -12.16 10.43 1.01
N PHE A 260 -11.26 9.45 0.95
CA PHE A 260 -11.56 8.03 1.09
C PHE A 260 -12.27 7.71 2.41
N LEU A 261 -11.70 8.16 3.54
CA LEU A 261 -12.32 8.01 4.87
C LEU A 261 -13.66 8.76 4.97
N GLY A 262 -13.76 9.94 4.36
CA GLY A 262 -15.02 10.70 4.28
C GLY A 262 -16.12 9.95 3.55
N VAL A 263 -15.80 9.33 2.41
CA VAL A 263 -16.76 8.51 1.64
C VAL A 263 -17.18 7.28 2.44
N ILE A 264 -16.23 6.55 3.02
CA ILE A 264 -16.53 5.39 3.88
C ILE A 264 -17.43 5.78 5.05
N SER A 265 -17.16 6.92 5.70
CA SER A 265 -17.95 7.39 6.84
C SER A 265 -19.40 7.72 6.47
N VAL A 266 -19.61 8.43 5.35
CA VAL A 266 -20.96 8.76 4.85
C VAL A 266 -21.72 7.51 4.41
N GLN A 267 -21.03 6.59 3.73
CA GLN A 267 -21.64 5.34 3.27
C GLN A 267 -21.98 4.41 4.43
N GLY A 268 -21.10 4.29 5.44
CA GLY A 268 -21.38 3.52 6.65
C GLY A 268 -22.52 4.10 7.50
N ALA A 269 -22.66 5.42 7.55
CA ALA A 269 -23.77 6.08 8.24
C ALA A 269 -25.12 5.89 7.53
N SER A 270 -25.13 5.83 6.20
CA SER A 270 -26.36 5.67 5.42
C SER A 270 -26.96 4.25 5.54
N ALA A 271 -26.11 3.22 5.64
CA ALA A 271 -26.56 1.86 5.98
C ALA A 271 -27.10 1.74 7.41
N ALA A 272 -26.50 2.45 8.38
CA ALA A 272 -26.96 2.40 9.77
C ALA A 272 -28.33 3.07 10.00
N VAL A 273 -28.70 4.04 9.16
CA VAL A 273 -30.02 4.72 9.22
C VAL A 273 -31.13 3.83 8.65
N THR A 274 -30.81 2.92 7.72
CA THR A 274 -31.77 1.94 7.19
C THR A 274 -32.06 0.81 8.19
N ASP A 275 -31.10 0.49 9.07
CA ASP A 275 -31.20 -0.61 10.04
C ASP A 275 -31.47 -0.18 11.51
N GLY A 276 -31.76 1.10 11.78
CA GLY A 276 -32.28 1.56 13.07
C GLY A 276 -31.33 1.50 14.29
N ILE A 277 -30.05 1.18 14.11
CA ILE A 277 -29.03 1.14 15.18
C ILE A 277 -28.22 2.44 15.21
N THR A 278 -28.88 3.50 15.68
CA THR A 278 -28.43 4.90 15.60
C THR A 278 -27.30 5.28 16.58
N LEU A 279 -26.86 4.38 17.47
CA LEU A 279 -26.11 4.79 18.67
C LEU A 279 -24.57 4.74 18.59
N ARG A 280 -23.96 4.09 17.57
CA ARG A 280 -22.48 4.00 17.48
C ARG A 280 -21.81 4.84 16.39
N THR A 281 -22.58 5.39 15.46
CA THR A 281 -22.04 6.15 14.30
C THR A 281 -21.90 7.66 14.56
N ALA A 282 -22.63 8.21 15.54
CA ALA A 282 -22.62 9.64 15.86
C ALA A 282 -21.24 10.17 16.30
N LYS A 283 -20.36 9.31 16.82
CA LYS A 283 -18.99 9.69 17.19
C LYS A 283 -18.06 9.91 15.99
N PHE A 284 -18.40 9.43 14.80
CA PHE A 284 -17.60 9.62 13.58
C PHE A 284 -17.86 10.95 12.86
N ILE A 285 -18.89 11.71 13.25
CA ILE A 285 -19.41 12.83 12.45
C ILE A 285 -18.89 14.22 12.90
N THR A 286 -18.26 14.35 14.08
CA THR A 286 -18.07 15.68 14.72
C THR A 286 -16.62 16.12 14.92
N GLY A 287 -15.70 15.81 14.00
CA GLY A 287 -14.30 16.25 14.09
C GLY A 287 -13.82 16.97 12.83
N ASN A 288 -13.67 18.31 12.89
CA ASN A 288 -13.05 19.18 11.87
C ASN A 288 -12.30 18.47 10.72
N PHE A 289 -12.93 18.44 9.54
CA PHE A 289 -12.51 17.87 8.23
C PHE A 289 -11.19 18.41 7.64
N ILE A 290 -10.34 19.03 8.46
CA ILE A 290 -9.01 19.49 8.06
C ILE A 290 -8.00 18.57 8.76
N PRO A 291 -7.36 17.65 8.02
CA PRO A 291 -6.36 16.76 8.58
C PRO A 291 -5.17 17.58 9.08
N VAL A 292 -4.83 17.39 10.36
CA VAL A 292 -3.54 17.80 10.92
C VAL A 292 -2.71 16.53 11.03
N LEU A 293 -1.42 16.58 10.69
CA LEU A 293 -0.49 15.44 10.56
C LEU A 293 -0.44 14.45 11.76
N GLY A 294 -1.09 14.73 12.88
CA GLY A 294 -1.30 13.77 14.00
C GLY A 294 -2.73 13.22 14.13
N ARG A 295 -3.78 13.96 13.74
CA ARG A 295 -5.18 13.51 13.86
C ARG A 295 -5.50 12.36 12.89
N MET A 296 -4.93 12.36 11.69
CA MET A 296 -5.13 11.28 10.72
C MET A 296 -4.70 9.91 11.26
N PHE A 297 -3.64 9.85 12.07
CA PHE A 297 -3.18 8.59 12.68
C PHE A 297 -4.17 8.08 13.73
N THR A 298 -4.69 8.97 14.57
CA THR A 298 -5.73 8.63 15.55
C THR A 298 -7.02 8.19 14.85
N ASP A 299 -7.49 8.95 13.87
CA ASP A 299 -8.72 8.64 13.12
C ASP A 299 -8.58 7.32 12.34
N ALA A 300 -7.44 7.07 11.70
CA ALA A 300 -7.15 5.80 11.04
C ALA A 300 -7.14 4.62 12.03
N THR A 301 -6.51 4.79 13.20
CA THR A 301 -6.43 3.75 14.24
C THR A 301 -7.82 3.42 14.78
N ASP A 302 -8.62 4.43 15.11
CA ASP A 302 -9.99 4.25 15.60
C ASP A 302 -10.88 3.58 14.54
N THR A 303 -10.69 3.95 13.27
CA THR A 303 -11.38 3.32 12.14
C THR A 303 -10.99 1.85 12.01
N VAL A 304 -9.70 1.50 12.10
CA VAL A 304 -9.21 0.11 12.02
C VAL A 304 -9.71 -0.74 13.17
N ILE A 305 -9.70 -0.22 14.40
CA ILE A 305 -10.22 -0.94 15.57
C ILE A 305 -11.72 -1.19 15.41
N SER A 306 -12.47 -0.17 14.98
CA SER A 306 -13.90 -0.29 14.75
C SER A 306 -14.22 -1.27 13.62
N ALA A 307 -13.47 -1.20 12.52
CA ALA A 307 -13.58 -2.09 11.38
C ALA A 307 -13.28 -3.55 11.77
N SER A 308 -12.18 -3.79 12.48
CA SER A 308 -11.78 -5.13 12.93
C SER A 308 -12.87 -5.86 13.74
N LEU A 309 -13.63 -5.14 14.57
CA LEU A 309 -14.72 -5.73 15.37
C LEU A 309 -15.94 -6.19 14.56
N LEU A 310 -16.06 -5.74 13.31
CA LEU A 310 -17.16 -6.07 12.40
C LEU A 310 -16.86 -7.33 11.57
N LEU A 311 -15.60 -7.78 11.56
CA LEU A 311 -15.16 -9.02 10.90
C LEU A 311 -15.54 -10.23 11.76
N LYS A 312 -16.74 -10.77 11.56
CA LYS A 312 -17.23 -11.96 12.25
C LYS A 312 -17.36 -13.21 11.36
N ASN A 313 -17.19 -13.05 10.05
CA ASN A 313 -17.32 -14.13 9.07
C ASN A 313 -15.94 -14.72 8.75
N THR A 314 -15.83 -16.05 8.74
CA THR A 314 -14.60 -16.81 8.43
C THR A 314 -13.97 -16.39 7.10
N VAL A 315 -14.77 -16.19 6.05
CA VAL A 315 -14.28 -15.75 4.73
C VAL A 315 -13.71 -14.34 4.82
N GLY A 316 -14.36 -13.45 5.58
CA GLY A 316 -13.89 -12.09 5.77
C GLY A 316 -12.60 -11.98 6.59
N ILE A 317 -12.48 -12.77 7.65
CA ILE A 317 -11.28 -12.85 8.48
C ILE A 317 -10.09 -13.36 7.65
N LEU A 318 -10.30 -14.42 6.86
CA LEU A 318 -9.27 -14.96 5.98
C LEU A 318 -8.90 -13.99 4.88
N GLY A 319 -9.88 -13.33 4.26
CA GLY A 319 -9.62 -12.32 3.24
C GLY A 319 -8.75 -11.19 3.75
N VAL A 320 -9.03 -10.70 4.96
CA VAL A 320 -8.23 -9.67 5.64
C VAL A 320 -6.84 -10.20 6.01
N ALA A 321 -6.72 -11.44 6.49
CA ALA A 321 -5.43 -12.04 6.81
C ALA A 321 -4.53 -12.15 5.57
N ILE A 322 -5.07 -12.63 4.45
CA ILE A 322 -4.37 -12.72 3.16
C ILE A 322 -3.95 -11.34 2.69
N LEU A 323 -4.86 -10.35 2.73
CA LEU A 323 -4.55 -8.97 2.36
C LEU A 323 -3.39 -8.39 3.18
N ILE A 324 -3.41 -8.60 4.50
CA ILE A 324 -2.34 -8.15 5.40
C ILE A 324 -1.02 -8.84 5.02
N CYS A 325 -1.03 -10.13 4.69
CA CYS A 325 0.16 -10.84 4.24
C CYS A 325 0.71 -10.25 2.93
N ILE A 326 -0.14 -10.05 1.91
CA ILE A 326 0.22 -9.43 0.63
C ILE A 326 0.88 -8.05 0.86
N ALA A 327 0.40 -7.29 1.85
CA ALA A 327 0.96 -5.99 2.19
C ALA A 327 2.25 -6.06 3.02
N ALA A 328 2.30 -6.95 4.00
CA ALA A 328 3.33 -6.95 5.03
C ALA A 328 4.69 -7.38 4.46
N PHE A 329 4.75 -8.43 3.64
CA PHE A 329 6.02 -8.93 3.11
C PHE A 329 6.75 -7.91 2.21
N PRO A 330 6.10 -7.27 1.22
CA PRO A 330 6.73 -6.22 0.42
C PRO A 330 7.09 -4.99 1.28
N ALA A 331 6.26 -4.62 2.25
CA ALA A 331 6.55 -3.51 3.15
C ALA A 331 7.84 -3.74 3.95
N ILE A 332 8.12 -4.98 4.35
CA ILE A 332 9.37 -5.34 5.04
C ILE A 332 10.57 -5.34 4.11
N LYS A 333 10.42 -5.81 2.86
CA LYS A 333 11.48 -5.67 1.84
C LYS A 333 11.88 -4.19 1.65
N VAL A 334 10.89 -3.30 1.54
CA VAL A 334 11.10 -1.84 1.45
C VAL A 334 11.75 -1.28 2.72
N LEU A 335 11.25 -1.66 3.91
CA LEU A 335 11.79 -1.20 5.19
C LEU A 335 13.23 -1.66 5.42
N SER A 336 13.55 -2.90 5.03
CA SER A 336 14.91 -3.46 5.06
C SER A 336 15.88 -2.61 4.24
N LEU A 337 15.51 -2.24 3.00
CA LEU A 337 16.32 -1.34 2.18
C LEU A 337 16.54 0.02 2.88
N ALA A 338 15.49 0.63 3.41
CA ALA A 338 15.62 1.89 4.14
C ALA A 338 16.59 1.77 5.33
N PHE A 339 16.50 0.66 6.07
CA PHE A 339 17.36 0.36 7.20
C PHE A 339 18.83 0.16 6.79
N ILE A 340 19.09 -0.60 5.71
CA ILE A 340 20.44 -0.84 5.17
C ILE A 340 21.14 0.47 4.81
N TYR A 341 20.46 1.35 4.07
CA TYR A 341 21.03 2.65 3.72
C TYR A 341 21.23 3.55 4.94
N LYS A 342 20.30 3.51 5.92
CA LYS A 342 20.44 4.27 7.17
C LYS A 342 21.63 3.80 7.99
N LEU A 343 21.79 2.49 8.11
CA LEU A 343 22.86 1.84 8.83
C LEU A 343 24.21 2.14 8.17
N ALA A 344 24.31 2.01 6.85
CA ALA A 344 25.51 2.39 6.11
C ALA A 344 25.89 3.84 6.38
N ALA A 345 24.95 4.78 6.24
CA ALA A 345 25.20 6.20 6.51
C ALA A 345 25.67 6.45 7.95
N ALA A 346 25.04 5.79 8.94
CA ALA A 346 25.37 5.95 10.35
C ALA A 346 26.75 5.38 10.71
N ILE A 347 27.08 4.18 10.23
CA ILE A 347 28.39 3.54 10.47
C ILE A 347 29.52 4.35 9.85
N LEU A 348 29.29 4.92 8.66
CA LEU A 348 30.30 5.65 7.91
C LEU A 348 30.44 7.11 8.37
N GLN A 349 29.45 7.68 9.05
CA GLN A 349 29.45 9.09 9.51
C GLN A 349 30.73 9.52 10.25
N PRO A 350 31.32 8.72 11.18
CA PRO A 350 32.56 9.06 11.87
C PRO A 350 33.79 9.24 10.95
N LEU A 351 33.75 8.74 9.71
CA LEU A 351 34.84 8.85 8.75
C LEU A 351 34.95 10.22 8.07
N GLY A 352 34.13 11.20 8.47
CA GLY A 352 34.27 12.60 8.03
C GLY A 352 33.09 13.18 7.26
N GLY A 353 31.93 12.51 7.23
CA GLY A 353 30.74 13.01 6.54
C GLY A 353 30.92 13.16 5.01
N GLY A 354 30.20 14.10 4.40
CA GLY A 354 30.37 14.48 2.99
C GLY A 354 29.24 14.04 2.04
N PRO A 355 29.39 14.32 0.73
CA PRO A 355 28.36 14.08 -0.29
C PRO A 355 27.89 12.64 -0.37
N VAL A 356 28.82 11.69 -0.24
CA VAL A 356 28.53 10.25 -0.32
C VAL A 356 27.64 9.79 0.83
N ILE A 357 28.01 10.10 2.08
CA ILE A 357 27.24 9.71 3.27
C ILE A 357 25.88 10.42 3.28
N THR A 358 25.85 11.68 2.83
CA THR A 358 24.60 12.43 2.66
C THR A 358 23.68 11.78 1.62
N CYS A 359 24.24 11.29 0.51
CA CYS A 359 23.48 10.57 -0.51
C CYS A 359 22.87 9.28 0.05
N LEU A 360 23.61 8.51 0.87
CA LEU A 360 23.08 7.31 1.53
C LEU A 360 21.88 7.65 2.44
N ASP A 361 21.99 8.71 3.24
CA ASP A 361 20.90 9.17 4.13
C ASP A 361 19.68 9.69 3.32
N VAL A 362 19.92 10.37 2.20
CA VAL A 362 18.86 10.81 1.28
C VAL A 362 18.09 9.63 0.71
N ILE A 363 18.78 8.56 0.30
CA ILE A 363 18.14 7.34 -0.21
C ILE A 363 17.31 6.68 0.88
N SER A 364 17.89 6.46 2.07
CA SER A 364 17.18 5.88 3.20
C SER A 364 15.86 6.62 3.49
N LYS A 365 15.93 7.96 3.61
CA LYS A 365 14.73 8.79 3.79
C LYS A 365 13.75 8.64 2.64
N SER A 366 14.22 8.65 1.40
CA SER A 366 13.36 8.50 0.22
C SER A 366 12.63 7.16 0.23
N VAL A 367 13.30 6.05 0.60
CA VAL A 367 12.67 4.72 0.71
C VAL A 367 11.61 4.69 1.82
N ILE A 368 11.81 5.42 2.93
CA ILE A 368 10.78 5.56 3.97
C ILE A 368 9.49 6.22 3.43
N TYR A 369 9.59 7.14 2.48
CA TYR A 369 8.40 7.72 1.85
C TYR A 369 7.65 6.71 0.96
N ILE A 370 8.37 5.78 0.32
CA ILE A 370 7.76 4.65 -0.40
C ILE A 370 7.01 3.74 0.59
N PHE A 371 7.66 3.38 1.70
CA PHE A 371 7.04 2.59 2.76
C PHE A 371 5.77 3.26 3.30
N ALA A 372 5.83 4.56 3.57
CA ALA A 372 4.67 5.32 4.04
C ALA A 372 3.52 5.32 3.01
N ALA A 373 3.85 5.46 1.72
CA ALA A 373 2.86 5.41 0.66
C ALA A 373 2.18 4.03 0.59
N LEU A 374 2.96 2.94 0.61
CA LEU A 374 2.45 1.58 0.66
C LEU A 374 1.54 1.37 1.89
N ALA A 375 1.99 1.76 3.08
CA ALA A 375 1.23 1.58 4.32
C ALA A 375 -0.13 2.29 4.31
N ILE A 376 -0.17 3.54 3.81
CA ILE A 376 -1.40 4.32 3.69
C ILE A 376 -2.40 3.63 2.74
N VAL A 377 -1.91 2.97 1.71
CA VAL A 377 -2.74 2.35 0.68
C VAL A 377 -3.23 1.00 1.17
N SER A 378 -2.35 0.19 1.75
CA SER A 378 -2.74 -1.05 2.42
C SER A 378 -3.84 -0.80 3.46
N LEU A 379 -3.79 0.32 4.17
CA LEU A 379 -4.87 0.75 5.06
C LEU A 379 -6.18 1.02 4.31
N MET A 380 -6.17 1.74 3.18
CA MET A 380 -7.38 1.95 2.36
C MET A 380 -7.97 0.63 1.87
N PHE A 381 -7.12 -0.30 1.45
CA PHE A 381 -7.53 -1.62 1.00
C PHE A 381 -8.17 -2.43 2.13
N PHE A 382 -7.54 -2.43 3.31
CA PHE A 382 -8.07 -3.07 4.52
C PHE A 382 -9.45 -2.50 4.90
N LEU A 383 -9.58 -1.16 4.90
CA LEU A 383 -10.84 -0.50 5.22
C LEU A 383 -11.93 -0.82 4.19
N SER A 384 -11.60 -0.82 2.91
CA SER A 384 -12.53 -1.21 1.83
C SER A 384 -13.06 -2.62 2.04
N LEU A 385 -12.15 -3.57 2.23
CA LEU A 385 -12.48 -4.97 2.43
C LEU A 385 -13.39 -5.13 3.66
N THR A 386 -13.08 -4.45 4.75
CA THR A 386 -13.87 -4.54 5.97
C THR A 386 -15.28 -3.97 5.79
N VAL A 387 -15.43 -2.86 5.06
CA VAL A 387 -16.75 -2.29 4.74
C VAL A 387 -17.57 -3.26 3.89
N ILE A 388 -16.98 -3.87 2.86
CA ILE A 388 -17.66 -4.84 2.00
C ILE A 388 -18.15 -6.04 2.83
N ILE A 389 -17.30 -6.58 3.71
CA ILE A 389 -17.65 -7.72 4.59
C ILE A 389 -18.75 -7.33 5.59
N THR A 390 -18.68 -6.12 6.16
CA THR A 390 -19.67 -5.65 7.14
C THR A 390 -21.05 -5.49 6.50
N ALA A 391 -21.12 -4.93 5.29
CA ALA A 391 -22.36 -4.86 4.53
C ALA A 391 -22.97 -6.26 4.29
N GLY A 392 -22.11 -7.27 4.09
CA GLY A 392 -22.44 -8.70 4.10
C GLY A 392 -23.14 -9.21 5.36
N ASN A 393 -22.54 -8.92 6.52
CA ASN A 393 -22.98 -9.51 7.78
C ASN A 393 -24.22 -8.84 8.39
N LEU A 394 -24.44 -7.54 8.15
CA LEU A 394 -25.58 -6.81 8.72
C LEU A 394 -26.92 -7.38 8.26
N THR A 395 -27.03 -7.86 7.02
CA THR A 395 -28.22 -8.55 6.53
C THR A 395 -28.53 -9.83 7.31
N MET A 396 -27.51 -10.59 7.75
CA MET A 396 -27.73 -11.83 8.51
C MET A 396 -28.28 -11.58 9.93
N MET A 397 -28.18 -10.36 10.47
CA MET A 397 -28.55 -10.05 11.86
C MET A 397 -29.96 -9.46 12.01
N MET A 398 -30.70 -9.24 10.92
CA MET A 398 -32.12 -8.82 10.93
C MET A 398 -33.11 -10.01 10.98
N LYS A 399 -32.69 -11.15 11.53
CA LYS A 399 -33.56 -12.29 11.85
C LYS A 399 -33.82 -12.38 13.35
#